data_AF-A0A2N5SMV4-F1
#
_entry.id   AF-A0A2N5SMV4-F1
#
_cell.length_a   1.000
_cell.length_b   1.000
_cell.length_c   1.000
_cell.angle_alpha   90.00
_cell.angle_beta   90.00
_cell.angle_gamma   90.00
#
_symmetry.space_group_name_H-M   'P 1'
#
loop_
_entity.id
_entity.type
_entity.pdbx_description
1 polymer ?
#
loop_
_entity_poly.entity_id
_entity_poly.type
_entity_poly.pdbx_seq_one_letter_code
_entity_poly.pdbx_strand_id
1 'polypeptide(L)'
;MFPVVANLFERQDPKQTKQDRLKEWNDYTEVASMGVLNNSKRKQKEFTTAVLEEMDKFASRADPTIQGAGNGLNKSTLFINERSSLRVLLAIDEARPLLENPGPRFTNKMLFFQTFRRKIRAIPSDRGFFVILVDCATSHLANNSVFPSKKTDPGTRYGFVGNDWLFAPIYEIALFDAMVPSKPPQFWEELVSLQRLFQYGSPVFGAFYCDALEEKRYPGEIQMAIVELAYSQLLEPSKGIVTRAQAFASLGPTIQPHINPTLFHLNTELIASHAAHCDHITLDGDMVMSNYPSQFMLAVAAMKFLKDNNKLLQCIQALTTMDIAGGTVHS
;
A
#
# COMPACT_ATOMS: atom_id res chain seq x y z
N MET A 1 -3.38 -14.96 15.53
CA MET A 1 -4.08 -13.65 15.60
C MET A 1 -5.61 -13.79 15.59
N PHE A 2 -6.27 -14.27 14.52
CA PHE A 2 -7.75 -14.22 14.45
C PHE A 2 -8.48 -14.85 15.64
N PRO A 3 -8.06 -16.02 16.18
CA PRO A 3 -8.70 -16.58 17.37
C PRO A 3 -8.55 -15.67 18.60
N VAL A 4 -7.41 -14.99 18.75
CA VAL A 4 -7.17 -14.04 19.85
C VAL A 4 -8.14 -12.87 19.78
N VAL A 5 -8.33 -12.30 18.58
CA VAL A 5 -9.28 -11.20 18.35
C VAL A 5 -10.71 -11.66 18.63
N ALA A 6 -11.09 -12.83 18.09
CA ALA A 6 -12.42 -13.40 18.29
C ALA A 6 -12.71 -13.63 19.77
N ASN A 7 -11.80 -14.32 20.48
CA ASN A 7 -11.93 -14.62 21.89
C ASN A 7 -12.03 -13.35 22.76
N LEU A 8 -11.31 -12.27 22.40
CA LEU A 8 -11.40 -11.01 23.15
C LEU A 8 -12.79 -10.40 23.01
N PHE A 9 -13.28 -10.22 21.79
CA PHE A 9 -14.58 -9.59 21.55
C PHE A 9 -15.76 -10.46 21.99
N GLU A 10 -15.62 -11.79 22.02
CA GLU A 10 -16.63 -12.71 22.55
C GLU A 10 -16.73 -12.68 24.08
N ARG A 11 -15.64 -12.34 24.80
CA ARG A 11 -15.62 -12.23 26.26
C ARG A 11 -16.16 -10.91 26.79
N GLN A 12 -16.20 -9.89 25.94
CA GLN A 12 -16.76 -8.58 26.30
C GLN A 12 -18.27 -8.64 26.49
N ASP A 13 -18.79 -7.79 27.37
CA ASP A 13 -20.23 -7.67 27.57
C ASP A 13 -20.88 -7.03 26.31
N PRO A 14 -21.84 -7.70 25.65
CA PRO A 14 -22.54 -7.16 24.49
C PRO A 14 -23.25 -5.82 24.76
N LYS A 15 -23.51 -5.47 26.02
CA LYS A 15 -24.12 -4.19 26.42
C LYS A 15 -23.15 -3.01 26.44
N GLN A 16 -21.83 -3.27 26.39
CA GLN A 16 -20.83 -2.20 26.31
C GLN A 16 -21.00 -1.39 25.03
N THR A 17 -20.67 -0.09 25.10
CA THR A 17 -20.68 0.75 23.90
C THR A 17 -19.61 0.29 22.92
N LYS A 18 -19.82 0.54 21.61
CA LYS A 18 -18.81 0.28 20.58
C LYS A 18 -17.45 0.93 20.93
N GLN A 19 -17.46 2.14 21.47
CA GLN A 19 -16.24 2.87 21.83
C GLN A 19 -15.48 2.17 22.95
N ASP A 20 -16.16 1.71 24.00
CA ASP A 20 -15.52 1.02 25.12
C ASP A 20 -14.90 -0.31 24.69
N ARG A 21 -15.63 -1.09 23.87
CA ARG A 21 -15.15 -2.37 23.33
C ARG A 21 -13.90 -2.21 22.49
N LEU A 22 -13.87 -1.18 21.62
CA LEU A 22 -12.70 -0.86 20.79
C LEU A 22 -11.56 -0.28 21.62
N LYS A 23 -11.85 0.49 22.67
CA LYS A 23 -10.84 1.01 23.60
C LYS A 23 -10.12 -0.13 24.31
N GLU A 24 -10.85 -1.13 24.81
CA GLU A 24 -10.24 -2.30 25.46
C GLU A 24 -9.36 -3.09 24.47
N TRP A 25 -9.81 -3.25 23.22
CA TRP A 25 -8.98 -3.84 22.17
C TRP A 25 -7.70 -3.04 21.94
N ASN A 26 -7.79 -1.71 21.77
CA ASN A 26 -6.64 -0.85 21.57
C ASN A 26 -5.68 -0.86 22.78
N ASP A 27 -6.23 -0.91 24.00
CA ASP A 27 -5.46 -1.04 25.24
C ASP A 27 -4.74 -2.40 25.33
N TYR A 28 -5.34 -3.46 24.78
CA TYR A 28 -4.75 -4.80 24.74
C TYR A 28 -3.64 -4.94 23.68
N THR A 29 -3.84 -4.34 22.51
CA THR A 29 -2.84 -4.36 21.42
C THR A 29 -1.84 -3.20 21.47
N GLU A 30 -2.03 -2.25 22.39
CA GLU A 30 -1.20 -1.05 22.56
C GLU A 30 -1.15 -0.13 21.34
N VAL A 31 -2.20 -0.11 20.52
CA VAL A 31 -2.34 0.91 19.46
C VAL A 31 -2.75 2.19 20.16
N ALA A 32 -1.78 3.07 20.44
CA ALA A 32 -1.86 4.34 21.15
C ALA A 32 -3.30 4.80 21.43
N SER A 33 -3.90 4.33 22.52
CA SER A 33 -5.35 4.44 22.67
C SER A 33 -5.83 5.87 22.90
N MET A 34 -4.95 6.82 23.26
CA MET A 34 -5.15 8.28 23.19
C MET A 34 -3.82 9.04 23.38
N GLY A 35 -2.77 8.74 22.62
CA GLY A 35 -1.53 9.54 22.61
C GLY A 35 -0.63 9.49 23.86
N VAL A 36 -0.97 8.68 24.88
CA VAL A 36 -0.12 8.49 26.07
C VAL A 36 0.23 7.01 26.25
N LEU A 37 1.43 6.64 25.82
CA LEU A 37 2.02 5.31 26.07
C LEU A 37 2.51 5.24 27.52
N ASN A 38 1.75 4.60 28.40
CA ASN A 38 2.23 4.29 29.75
C ASN A 38 3.07 3.00 29.72
N ASN A 39 4.40 3.16 29.65
CA ASN A 39 5.39 2.07 29.56
C ASN A 39 5.31 1.02 30.68
N SER A 40 4.71 1.34 31.84
CA SER A 40 4.65 0.44 33.01
C SER A 40 3.52 -0.60 32.97
N LYS A 41 2.54 -0.47 32.07
CA LYS A 41 1.34 -1.33 31.98
C LYS A 41 1.18 -2.02 30.64
N ARG A 42 2.31 -2.39 30.02
CA ARG A 42 2.31 -2.98 28.68
C ARG A 42 1.68 -4.38 28.66
N LYS A 43 0.61 -4.56 27.87
CA LYS A 43 -0.04 -5.83 27.54
C LYS A 43 0.41 -6.42 26.18
N GLN A 44 1.29 -5.77 25.43
CA GLN A 44 1.80 -6.27 24.14
C GLN A 44 2.49 -7.63 24.32
N LYS A 45 3.20 -7.83 25.43
CA LYS A 45 3.78 -9.12 25.77
C LYS A 45 2.69 -10.17 25.98
N GLU A 46 1.60 -9.83 26.67
CA GLU A 46 0.45 -10.71 26.86
C GLU A 46 -0.25 -11.04 25.53
N PHE A 47 -0.48 -10.04 24.68
CA PHE A 47 -1.03 -10.22 23.33
C PHE A 47 -0.13 -11.14 22.49
N THR A 48 1.18 -10.87 22.48
CA THR A 48 2.15 -11.67 21.73
C THR A 48 2.16 -13.11 22.22
N THR A 49 2.19 -13.33 23.54
CA THR A 49 2.11 -14.66 24.14
C THR A 49 0.81 -15.37 23.74
N ALA A 50 -0.34 -14.69 23.85
CA ALA A 50 -1.63 -15.27 23.45
C ALA A 50 -1.67 -15.63 21.95
N VAL A 51 -1.07 -14.82 21.10
CA VAL A 51 -0.95 -15.10 19.66
C VAL A 51 -0.08 -16.33 19.43
N LEU A 52 1.08 -16.44 20.10
CA LEU A 52 1.98 -17.59 19.99
C LEU A 52 1.31 -18.87 20.50
N GLU A 53 0.63 -18.82 21.64
CA GLU A 53 -0.12 -19.96 22.18
C GLU A 53 -1.22 -20.42 21.22
N GLU A 54 -1.99 -19.49 20.64
CA GLU A 54 -2.99 -19.84 19.65
C GLU A 54 -2.36 -20.36 18.34
N MET A 55 -1.16 -19.93 17.97
CA MET A 55 -0.42 -20.50 16.85
C MET A 55 -0.02 -21.95 17.11
N ASP A 56 0.48 -22.26 18.30
CA ASP A 56 0.85 -23.63 18.70
C ASP A 56 -0.38 -24.56 18.77
N LYS A 57 -1.48 -24.07 19.36
CA LYS A 57 -2.77 -24.79 19.36
C LYS A 57 -3.29 -24.99 17.95
N PHE A 58 -3.17 -24.00 17.08
CA PHE A 58 -3.61 -24.11 15.70
C PHE A 58 -2.79 -25.15 14.93
N ALA A 59 -1.47 -25.22 15.15
CA ALA A 59 -0.58 -26.20 14.53
C ALA A 59 -0.91 -27.65 14.94
N SER A 60 -1.52 -27.86 16.10
CA SER A 60 -1.89 -29.18 16.63
C SER A 60 -3.35 -29.60 16.35
N ARG A 61 -4.15 -28.76 15.66
CA ARG A 61 -5.54 -29.11 15.31
C ARG A 61 -5.60 -30.15 14.18
N ALA A 62 -6.60 -31.03 14.26
CA ALA A 62 -6.87 -32.05 13.24
C ALA A 62 -7.26 -31.42 11.88
N ASP A 63 -7.90 -30.25 11.88
CA ASP A 63 -8.21 -29.46 10.68
C ASP A 63 -7.87 -27.98 10.91
N PRO A 64 -6.62 -27.56 10.64
CA PRO A 64 -6.17 -26.18 10.86
C PRO A 64 -6.61 -25.28 9.70
N THR A 65 -7.92 -25.13 9.50
CA THR A 65 -8.48 -24.22 8.49
C THR A 65 -8.62 -22.81 9.04
N ILE A 66 -8.12 -21.84 8.27
CA ILE A 66 -8.25 -20.40 8.59
C ILE A 66 -9.70 -19.91 8.41
N GLN A 67 -10.55 -20.66 7.71
CA GLN A 67 -11.97 -20.37 7.53
C GLN A 67 -12.74 -20.31 8.85
N GLY A 68 -12.53 -21.30 9.73
CA GLY A 68 -13.16 -21.30 11.05
C GLY A 68 -12.77 -20.08 11.88
N ALA A 69 -11.47 -19.73 11.84
CA ALA A 69 -10.96 -18.56 12.53
C ALA A 69 -11.50 -17.24 11.92
N GLY A 70 -11.61 -17.15 10.60
CA GLY A 70 -12.23 -16.01 9.90
C GLY A 70 -13.72 -15.86 10.20
N ASN A 71 -14.44 -16.98 10.36
CA ASN A 71 -15.85 -16.97 10.76
C ASN A 71 -16.05 -16.47 12.20
N GLY A 72 -15.21 -16.94 13.14
CA GLY A 72 -15.22 -16.45 14.51
C GLY A 72 -14.94 -14.95 14.57
N LEU A 73 -13.90 -14.51 13.85
CA LEU A 73 -13.56 -13.09 13.72
C LEU A 73 -14.72 -12.24 13.17
N ASN A 74 -15.37 -12.68 12.09
CA ASN A 74 -16.49 -11.95 11.51
C ASN A 74 -17.65 -11.82 12.52
N LYS A 75 -18.04 -12.92 13.16
CA LYS A 75 -19.13 -12.93 14.15
C LYS A 75 -18.83 -12.02 15.35
N SER A 76 -17.62 -12.12 15.90
CA SER A 76 -17.23 -11.37 17.09
C SER A 76 -17.12 -9.87 16.83
N THR A 77 -16.90 -9.46 15.57
CA THR A 77 -16.69 -8.06 15.16
C THR A 77 -17.91 -7.42 14.48
N LEU A 78 -19.07 -8.11 14.44
CA LEU A 78 -20.29 -7.58 13.80
C LEU A 78 -20.70 -6.19 14.30
N PHE A 79 -20.46 -5.89 15.57
CA PHE A 79 -20.81 -4.61 16.20
C PHE A 79 -19.98 -3.40 15.71
N ILE A 80 -18.85 -3.64 15.01
CA ILE A 80 -17.93 -2.56 14.61
C ILE A 80 -18.56 -1.66 13.55
N ASN A 81 -19.28 -2.23 12.61
CA ASN A 81 -19.94 -1.50 11.55
C ASN A 81 -21.19 -2.30 11.20
N GLU A 82 -22.33 -1.68 10.92
CA GLU A 82 -23.55 -2.41 10.53
C GLU A 82 -23.86 -2.20 9.05
N ARG A 83 -23.21 -1.21 8.43
CA ARG A 83 -23.53 -0.68 7.09
C ARG A 83 -22.63 -1.20 5.98
N SER A 84 -21.40 -1.60 6.30
CA SER A 84 -20.47 -2.22 5.34
C SER A 84 -20.38 -3.73 5.56
N SER A 85 -19.67 -4.49 4.73
CA SER A 85 -19.16 -5.81 5.13
C SER A 85 -17.81 -5.71 5.83
N LEU A 86 -17.02 -4.65 5.62
CA LEU A 86 -15.68 -4.49 6.18
C LEU A 86 -15.72 -4.27 7.71
N ARG A 87 -14.96 -5.07 8.45
CA ARG A 87 -14.90 -5.07 9.93
C ARG A 87 -13.49 -5.06 10.47
N VAL A 88 -12.59 -5.81 9.84
CA VAL A 88 -11.23 -6.00 10.33
C VAL A 88 -10.24 -5.62 9.23
N LEU A 89 -9.34 -4.71 9.59
CA LEU A 89 -8.22 -4.30 8.78
C LEU A 89 -6.94 -4.83 9.42
N LEU A 90 -6.23 -5.71 8.70
CA LEU A 90 -4.86 -6.10 9.06
C LEU A 90 -3.88 -5.29 8.22
N ALA A 91 -3.21 -4.32 8.84
CA ALA A 91 -2.10 -3.63 8.22
C ALA A 91 -0.79 -4.28 8.67
N ILE A 92 0.03 -4.74 7.72
CA ILE A 92 1.41 -5.19 7.97
C ILE A 92 2.33 -4.14 7.39
N ASP A 93 2.97 -3.38 8.26
CA ASP A 93 4.05 -2.48 7.88
C ASP A 93 5.36 -3.24 7.68
N GLU A 94 6.26 -2.72 6.85
CA GLU A 94 7.52 -3.36 6.46
C GLU A 94 7.33 -4.82 6.03
N ALA A 95 6.37 -5.06 5.13
CA ALA A 95 5.99 -6.39 4.68
C ALA A 95 7.06 -7.10 3.82
N ARG A 96 8.22 -6.46 3.57
CA ARG A 96 9.32 -6.99 2.76
C ARG A 96 9.79 -8.40 3.16
N PRO A 97 9.90 -8.77 4.46
CA PRO A 97 10.29 -10.12 4.86
C PRO A 97 9.35 -11.21 4.34
N LEU A 98 8.11 -10.87 3.92
CA LEU A 98 7.22 -11.83 3.25
C LEU A 98 7.78 -12.29 1.90
N LEU A 99 8.71 -11.55 1.29
CA LEU A 99 9.38 -11.95 0.05
C LEU A 99 10.51 -12.96 0.26
N GLU A 100 10.86 -13.26 1.49
CA GLU A 100 11.89 -14.24 1.78
C GLU A 100 11.37 -15.66 1.55
N ASN A 101 12.30 -16.54 1.17
CA ASN A 101 12.03 -17.97 1.11
C ASN A 101 12.13 -18.55 2.53
N PRO A 102 11.18 -19.39 2.98
CA PRO A 102 11.20 -19.99 4.31
C PRO A 102 12.39 -20.93 4.57
N GLY A 103 13.25 -21.14 3.57
CA GLY A 103 14.52 -21.86 3.69
C GLY A 103 14.36 -23.35 3.40
N PRO A 104 15.48 -24.10 3.40
CA PRO A 104 15.53 -25.50 2.92
C PRO A 104 14.71 -26.49 3.76
N ARG A 105 14.21 -26.09 4.94
CA ARG A 105 13.36 -26.93 5.80
C ARG A 105 11.92 -27.05 5.31
N PHE A 106 11.49 -26.18 4.40
CA PHE A 106 10.16 -26.25 3.80
C PHE A 106 10.30 -26.82 2.39
N THR A 107 9.66 -27.95 2.15
CA THR A 107 9.73 -28.69 0.87
C THR A 107 9.18 -27.89 -0.32
N ASN A 108 8.45 -26.81 -0.06
CA ASN A 108 7.86 -25.95 -1.07
C ASN A 108 8.73 -24.70 -1.25
N LYS A 109 9.25 -24.46 -2.47
CA LYS A 109 10.10 -23.30 -2.82
C LYS A 109 9.33 -21.95 -2.82
N MET A 110 8.21 -21.89 -2.12
CA MET A 110 7.28 -20.76 -2.15
C MET A 110 7.69 -19.67 -1.16
N LEU A 111 7.52 -18.41 -1.55
CA LEU A 111 7.76 -17.27 -0.67
C LEU A 111 6.73 -17.24 0.47
N PHE A 112 7.09 -16.62 1.61
CA PHE A 112 6.14 -16.40 2.71
C PHE A 112 4.89 -15.66 2.25
N PHE A 113 5.04 -14.68 1.35
CA PHE A 113 3.97 -13.90 0.75
C PHE A 113 2.96 -14.79 0.01
N GLN A 114 3.44 -15.75 -0.78
CA GLN A 114 2.56 -16.64 -1.54
C GLN A 114 1.79 -17.57 -0.59
N THR A 115 2.45 -18.04 0.46
CA THR A 115 1.81 -18.83 1.52
C THR A 115 0.75 -18.01 2.25
N PHE A 116 1.09 -16.79 2.66
CA PHE A 116 0.18 -15.84 3.28
C PHE A 116 -1.04 -15.56 2.41
N ARG A 117 -0.83 -15.17 1.14
CA ARG A 117 -1.89 -14.91 0.15
C ARG A 117 -2.82 -16.12 -0.01
N ARG A 118 -2.28 -17.34 -0.16
CA ARG A 118 -3.08 -18.57 -0.28
C ARG A 118 -3.93 -18.83 0.95
N LYS A 119 -3.38 -18.62 2.15
CA LYS A 119 -4.12 -18.81 3.41
C LYS A 119 -5.22 -17.76 3.54
N ILE A 120 -4.93 -16.48 3.32
CA ILE A 120 -5.95 -15.43 3.38
C ILE A 120 -7.04 -15.62 2.31
N ARG A 121 -6.71 -16.11 1.11
CA ARG A 121 -7.70 -16.44 0.05
C ARG A 121 -8.73 -17.48 0.48
N ALA A 122 -8.40 -18.36 1.43
CA ALA A 122 -9.36 -19.33 1.92
C ALA A 122 -10.50 -18.70 2.74
N ILE A 123 -10.32 -17.46 3.22
CA ILE A 123 -11.35 -16.69 3.91
C ILE A 123 -12.33 -16.15 2.85
N PRO A 124 -13.63 -16.44 2.95
CA PRO A 124 -14.62 -15.90 2.02
C PRO A 124 -14.65 -14.36 2.05
N SER A 125 -14.89 -13.73 0.89
CA SER A 125 -14.89 -12.27 0.74
C SER A 125 -16.00 -11.55 1.51
N ASP A 126 -17.06 -12.27 1.90
CA ASP A 126 -18.18 -11.76 2.72
C ASP A 126 -17.84 -11.66 4.22
N ARG A 127 -16.64 -12.07 4.65
CA ARG A 127 -16.23 -12.10 6.07
C ARG A 127 -15.65 -10.81 6.61
N GLY A 128 -15.71 -9.73 5.84
CA GLY A 128 -15.36 -8.39 6.33
C GLY A 128 -13.90 -8.21 6.71
N PHE A 129 -13.02 -9.03 6.15
CA PHE A 129 -11.60 -9.02 6.44
C PHE A 129 -10.83 -8.44 5.26
N PHE A 130 -9.97 -7.46 5.54
CA PHE A 130 -9.12 -6.82 4.54
C PHE A 130 -7.69 -6.74 5.05
N VAL A 131 -6.72 -6.90 4.16
CA VAL A 131 -5.30 -6.82 4.48
C VAL A 131 -4.67 -5.70 3.67
N ILE A 132 -3.92 -4.83 4.34
CA ILE A 132 -2.99 -3.89 3.72
C ILE A 132 -1.58 -4.37 4.04
N LEU A 133 -0.75 -4.51 3.01
CA LEU A 133 0.67 -4.78 3.14
C LEU A 133 1.39 -3.51 2.70
N VAL A 134 2.18 -2.93 3.59
CA VAL A 134 2.94 -1.71 3.34
C VAL A 134 4.43 -2.09 3.35
N ASP A 135 5.19 -1.55 2.41
CA ASP A 135 6.65 -1.63 2.39
C ASP A 135 7.16 -0.25 2.00
N CYS A 136 7.89 0.39 2.91
CA CYS A 136 8.29 1.79 2.79
C CYS A 136 9.55 2.00 1.93
N ALA A 137 10.21 0.94 1.45
CA ALA A 137 11.29 1.10 0.48
C ALA A 137 11.03 0.28 -0.80
N THR A 138 10.73 1.00 -1.87
CA THR A 138 11.13 0.68 -3.24
C THR A 138 10.99 -0.81 -3.63
N SER A 139 9.75 -1.14 -3.99
CA SER A 139 9.33 -1.97 -5.13
C SER A 139 9.57 -3.48 -5.23
N HIS A 140 10.06 -4.21 -4.23
CA HIS A 140 10.17 -5.67 -4.41
C HIS A 140 8.84 -6.43 -4.26
N LEU A 141 7.91 -5.95 -3.42
CA LEU A 141 6.59 -6.60 -3.25
C LEU A 141 5.74 -6.44 -4.51
N ALA A 142 5.69 -5.24 -5.08
CA ALA A 142 4.88 -4.97 -6.26
C ALA A 142 5.44 -5.62 -7.54
N ASN A 143 6.76 -5.55 -7.78
CA ASN A 143 7.36 -6.00 -9.03
C ASN A 143 7.32 -7.52 -9.24
N ASN A 144 7.39 -8.32 -8.16
CA ASN A 144 7.44 -9.79 -8.27
C ASN A 144 6.18 -10.50 -7.76
N SER A 145 5.33 -9.85 -6.95
CA SER A 145 4.27 -10.55 -6.21
C SER A 145 2.85 -9.98 -6.36
N VAL A 146 2.70 -8.72 -6.77
CA VAL A 146 1.38 -8.07 -6.99
C VAL A 146 0.87 -8.31 -8.41
N PHE A 147 1.75 -8.36 -9.42
CA PHE A 147 1.35 -8.61 -10.81
C PHE A 147 2.00 -9.87 -11.43
N PRO A 148 1.97 -11.04 -10.79
CA PRO A 148 2.39 -12.23 -11.51
C PRO A 148 1.35 -12.50 -12.61
N SER A 149 1.77 -12.40 -13.87
CA SER A 149 0.95 -12.87 -14.99
C SER A 149 0.48 -14.29 -14.69
N LYS A 150 -0.73 -14.67 -15.11
CA LYS A 150 -1.22 -16.06 -14.92
C LYS A 150 -0.22 -17.12 -15.40
N LYS A 151 0.59 -16.76 -16.41
CA LYS A 151 1.62 -17.60 -17.04
C LYS A 151 2.91 -17.75 -16.21
N THR A 152 3.22 -16.77 -15.36
CA THR A 152 4.47 -16.70 -14.60
C THR A 152 4.28 -16.86 -13.08
N ASP A 153 3.05 -16.82 -12.55
CA ASP A 153 2.79 -17.11 -11.14
C ASP A 153 3.20 -18.56 -10.81
N PRO A 154 4.21 -18.82 -9.96
CA PRO A 154 4.51 -20.17 -9.48
C PRO A 154 3.32 -20.76 -8.71
N GLY A 155 2.41 -19.90 -8.25
CA GLY A 155 1.20 -20.23 -7.52
C GLY A 155 0.08 -20.87 -8.34
N THR A 156 0.08 -20.75 -9.67
CA THR A 156 -0.98 -21.25 -10.57
C THR A 156 -0.77 -22.70 -11.04
N ARG A 157 0.37 -23.32 -10.74
CA ARG A 157 0.64 -24.70 -11.20
C ARG A 157 0.16 -25.76 -10.19
N TYR A 158 -0.74 -26.61 -10.69
CA TYR A 158 -1.25 -27.89 -10.17
C TYR A 158 -2.40 -27.85 -9.15
N GLY A 159 -3.59 -28.26 -9.63
CA GLY A 159 -4.57 -29.03 -8.85
C GLY A 159 -5.69 -28.27 -8.14
N PHE A 160 -5.85 -26.96 -8.36
CA PHE A 160 -6.91 -26.19 -7.71
C PHE A 160 -8.17 -26.16 -8.60
N VAL A 161 -9.30 -26.65 -8.06
CA VAL A 161 -10.62 -26.55 -8.70
C VAL A 161 -11.35 -25.38 -8.07
N GLY A 162 -11.31 -24.22 -8.73
CA GLY A 162 -12.01 -23.00 -8.33
C GLY A 162 -11.75 -21.89 -9.33
N ASN A 163 -12.66 -20.92 -9.44
CA ASN A 163 -12.46 -19.75 -10.30
C ASN A 163 -11.15 -19.05 -9.91
N ASP A 164 -10.20 -18.98 -10.84
CA ASP A 164 -8.85 -18.37 -10.69
C ASP A 164 -8.89 -16.84 -10.60
N TRP A 165 -9.84 -16.33 -9.84
CA TRP A 165 -10.00 -14.91 -9.62
C TRP A 165 -9.05 -14.58 -8.49
N LEU A 166 -7.97 -13.84 -8.82
CA LEU A 166 -7.35 -12.97 -7.83
C LEU A 166 -8.46 -12.12 -7.19
N PHE A 167 -8.29 -11.71 -5.93
CA PHE A 167 -9.08 -10.59 -5.42
C PHE A 167 -9.05 -9.47 -6.47
N ALA A 168 -10.16 -8.72 -6.64
CA ALA A 168 -10.18 -7.59 -7.56
C ALA A 168 -8.89 -6.79 -7.34
N PRO A 169 -8.00 -6.71 -8.36
CA PRO A 169 -6.58 -6.44 -8.12
C PRO A 169 -6.35 -5.02 -7.59
N ILE A 170 -7.36 -4.16 -7.69
CA ILE A 170 -7.44 -2.86 -7.06
C ILE A 170 -8.81 -2.74 -6.41
N TYR A 171 -8.83 -2.34 -5.14
CA TYR A 171 -9.99 -1.67 -4.58
C TYR A 171 -9.76 -0.18 -4.80
N GLU A 172 -10.68 0.48 -5.51
CA GLU A 172 -10.67 1.93 -5.60
C GLU A 172 -10.92 2.48 -4.19
N ILE A 173 -9.87 2.99 -3.57
CA ILE A 173 -10.00 3.79 -2.36
C ILE A 173 -9.94 5.23 -2.84
N ALA A 174 -11.12 5.83 -3.03
CA ALA A 174 -11.28 7.21 -3.50
C ALA A 174 -10.79 8.21 -2.43
N LEU A 175 -9.46 8.29 -2.28
CA LEU A 175 -8.77 9.17 -1.33
C LEU A 175 -8.17 10.40 -2.01
N PHE A 176 -8.17 10.44 -3.33
CA PHE A 176 -7.70 11.60 -4.06
C PHE A 176 -8.58 12.80 -3.69
N ASP A 177 -7.95 13.91 -3.32
CA ASP A 177 -8.63 15.11 -2.83
C ASP A 177 -9.47 14.90 -1.56
N ALA A 178 -9.31 13.79 -0.82
CA ALA A 178 -10.09 13.53 0.39
C ALA A 178 -9.84 14.55 1.51
N MET A 179 -8.70 15.25 1.46
CA MET A 179 -8.34 16.32 2.39
C MET A 179 -8.84 17.70 1.92
N VAL A 180 -9.40 17.82 0.71
CA VAL A 180 -9.87 19.09 0.16
C VAL A 180 -11.17 19.51 0.84
N PRO A 181 -11.22 20.72 1.44
CA PRO A 181 -12.45 21.24 2.01
C PRO A 181 -13.55 21.35 0.95
N SER A 182 -14.77 20.96 1.32
CA SER A 182 -15.96 21.08 0.46
C SER A 182 -16.29 22.52 0.07
N LYS A 183 -15.80 23.49 0.85
CA LYS A 183 -15.89 24.91 0.52
C LYS A 183 -14.75 25.28 -0.44
N PRO A 184 -15.07 25.84 -1.62
CA PRO A 184 -14.05 26.35 -2.53
C PRO A 184 -13.32 27.55 -1.91
N PRO A 185 -12.06 27.80 -2.31
CA PRO A 185 -11.31 28.95 -1.82
C PRO A 185 -11.99 30.26 -2.28
N GLN A 186 -12.04 31.24 -1.39
CA GLN A 186 -12.71 32.51 -1.67
C GLN A 186 -11.79 33.55 -2.32
N PHE A 187 -10.48 33.42 -2.10
CA PHE A 187 -9.46 34.36 -2.58
C PHE A 187 -8.25 33.63 -3.15
N TRP A 188 -7.46 34.34 -3.96
CA TRP A 188 -6.28 33.79 -4.61
C TRP A 188 -5.22 33.32 -3.60
N GLU A 189 -5.03 34.08 -2.53
CA GLU A 189 -4.08 33.79 -1.45
C GLU A 189 -4.39 32.47 -0.75
N GLU A 190 -5.68 32.15 -0.60
CA GLU A 190 -6.12 30.87 -0.05
C GLU A 190 -5.80 29.74 -1.03
N LEU A 191 -6.10 29.92 -2.32
CA LEU A 191 -5.85 28.93 -3.37
C LEU A 191 -4.36 28.57 -3.47
N VAL A 192 -3.46 29.56 -3.38
CA VAL A 192 -2.01 29.36 -3.49
C VAL A 192 -1.32 29.10 -2.15
N SER A 193 -2.07 29.06 -1.05
CA SER A 193 -1.50 28.77 0.26
C SER A 193 -0.96 27.34 0.32
N LEU A 194 0.16 27.14 1.02
CA LEU A 194 0.74 25.80 1.21
C LEU A 194 -0.28 24.83 1.81
N GLN A 195 -1.02 25.27 2.82
CA GLN A 195 -2.05 24.46 3.47
C GLN A 195 -3.08 23.96 2.46
N ARG A 196 -3.54 24.81 1.53
CA ARG A 196 -4.51 24.42 0.50
C ARG A 196 -3.88 23.51 -0.55
N LEU A 197 -2.66 23.83 -1.01
CA LEU A 197 -1.96 23.03 -2.01
C LEU A 197 -1.66 21.60 -1.54
N PHE A 198 -1.33 21.42 -0.26
CA PHE A 198 -1.08 20.08 0.32
C PHE A 198 -2.34 19.24 0.51
N GLN A 199 -3.53 19.83 0.46
CA GLN A 199 -4.80 19.11 0.57
C GLN A 199 -5.24 18.46 -0.75
N TYR A 200 -4.73 18.94 -1.89
CA TYR A 200 -5.03 18.37 -3.20
C TYR A 200 -4.16 17.15 -3.50
N GLY A 201 -4.74 16.19 -4.22
CA GLY A 201 -4.11 14.97 -4.67
C GLY A 201 -4.10 13.86 -3.62
N SER A 202 -2.97 13.17 -3.51
CA SER A 202 -2.79 12.12 -2.51
C SER A 202 -2.84 12.72 -1.08
N PRO A 203 -3.59 12.12 -0.15
CA PRO A 203 -3.75 12.67 1.20
C PRO A 203 -2.46 12.62 2.03
N VAL A 204 -1.43 11.88 1.58
CA VAL A 204 -0.18 11.65 2.32
C VAL A 204 0.54 12.95 2.66
N PHE A 205 0.65 13.87 1.69
CA PHE A 205 1.35 15.14 1.91
C PHE A 205 0.57 16.08 2.83
N GLY A 206 -0.76 16.14 2.65
CA GLY A 206 -1.66 16.92 3.49
C GLY A 206 -1.67 16.45 4.95
N ALA A 207 -1.73 15.13 5.17
CA ALA A 207 -1.67 14.54 6.50
C ALA A 207 -0.35 14.89 7.21
N PHE A 208 0.79 14.67 6.53
CA PHE A 208 2.10 15.03 7.10
C PHE A 208 2.21 16.54 7.42
N TYR A 209 1.67 17.40 6.55
CA TYR A 209 1.66 18.84 6.78
C TYR A 209 0.84 19.21 8.02
N CYS A 210 -0.36 18.63 8.18
CA CYS A 210 -1.20 18.85 9.36
C CYS A 210 -0.50 18.39 10.65
N ASP A 211 0.02 17.16 10.67
CA ASP A 211 0.70 16.60 11.85
C ASP A 211 1.90 17.47 12.26
N ALA A 212 2.71 17.90 11.28
CA ALA A 212 3.88 18.74 11.55
C ALA A 212 3.51 20.16 12.02
N LEU A 213 2.37 20.71 11.59
CA LEU A 213 1.84 21.96 12.13
C LEU A 213 1.37 21.83 13.58
N GLU A 214 0.73 20.71 13.94
CA GLU A 214 0.34 20.41 15.32
C GLU A 214 1.55 20.31 16.26
N GLU A 215 2.68 19.80 15.74
CA GLU A 215 3.98 19.81 16.42
C GLU A 215 4.67 21.19 16.47
N LYS A 216 4.01 22.26 16.01
CA LYS A 216 4.51 23.65 15.99
C LYS A 216 5.79 23.84 15.17
N ARG A 217 5.99 23.04 14.11
CA ARG A 217 7.11 23.26 13.17
C ARG A 217 6.83 24.46 12.26
N TYR A 218 7.89 25.10 11.77
CA TYR A 218 7.74 26.24 10.86
C TYR A 218 7.28 25.77 9.47
N PRO A 219 6.24 26.40 8.86
CA PRO A 219 5.69 25.95 7.57
C PRO A 219 6.71 25.77 6.44
N GLY A 220 7.73 26.63 6.37
CA GLY A 220 8.81 26.50 5.38
C GLY A 220 9.67 25.25 5.56
N GLU A 221 9.95 24.85 6.79
CA GLU A 221 10.70 23.61 7.09
C GLU A 221 9.87 22.38 6.74
N ILE A 222 8.58 22.41 7.05
CA ILE A 222 7.64 21.34 6.68
C ILE A 222 7.59 21.20 5.16
N GLN A 223 7.48 22.32 4.42
CA GLN A 223 7.48 22.30 2.97
C GLN A 223 8.75 21.66 2.41
N MET A 224 9.93 22.06 2.89
CA MET A 224 11.20 21.47 2.43
C MET A 224 11.24 19.97 2.69
N ALA A 225 10.84 19.52 3.88
CA ALA A 225 10.79 18.10 4.22
C ALA A 225 9.85 17.31 3.31
N ILE A 226 8.65 17.84 3.02
CA ILE A 226 7.70 17.19 2.11
C ILE A 226 8.23 17.17 0.68
N VAL A 227 8.89 18.23 0.21
CA VAL A 227 9.53 18.24 -1.12
C VAL A 227 10.63 17.18 -1.20
N GLU A 228 11.46 17.01 -0.16
CA GLU A 228 12.47 15.94 -0.14
C GLU A 228 11.83 14.54 -0.10
N LEU A 229 10.74 14.37 0.63
CA LEU A 229 9.98 13.11 0.64
C LEU A 229 9.38 12.81 -0.74
N ALA A 230 8.73 13.79 -1.37
CA ALA A 230 8.19 13.65 -2.71
C ALA A 230 9.30 13.36 -3.74
N TYR A 231 10.47 14.00 -3.59
CA TYR A 231 11.63 13.76 -4.45
C TYR A 231 12.17 12.33 -4.29
N SER A 232 12.30 11.83 -3.06
CA SER A 232 12.79 10.47 -2.81
C SER A 232 11.82 9.40 -3.33
N GLN A 233 10.51 9.63 -3.18
CA GLN A 233 9.45 8.78 -3.74
C GLN A 233 9.40 8.82 -5.27
N LEU A 234 9.72 9.97 -5.88
CA LEU A 234 9.62 10.14 -7.31
C LEU A 234 10.83 9.55 -8.05
N LEU A 235 12.05 9.68 -7.51
CA LEU A 235 13.26 9.47 -8.30
C LEU A 235 14.21 8.38 -7.80
N GLU A 236 14.02 7.83 -6.60
CA GLU A 236 15.00 6.97 -5.92
C GLU A 236 16.44 7.56 -5.90
N PRO A 237 17.36 7.08 -5.05
CA PRO A 237 18.75 7.51 -5.11
C PRO A 237 19.43 7.05 -6.41
N SER A 238 19.56 7.93 -7.42
CA SER A 238 20.19 7.58 -8.70
C SER A 238 21.71 7.36 -8.57
N LYS A 239 22.24 6.30 -9.19
CA LYS A 239 23.69 5.99 -9.25
C LYS A 239 24.42 6.60 -10.46
N GLY A 240 23.86 7.63 -11.11
CA GLY A 240 24.51 8.34 -12.21
C GLY A 240 23.59 8.65 -13.39
N ILE A 241 23.35 7.65 -14.24
CA ILE A 241 22.57 7.78 -15.49
C ILE A 241 21.06 7.73 -15.18
N VAL A 242 20.29 8.62 -15.80
CA VAL A 242 18.83 8.66 -15.69
C VAL A 242 18.22 7.45 -16.39
N THR A 243 17.47 6.63 -15.64
CA THR A 243 16.73 5.50 -16.20
C THR A 243 15.49 5.97 -16.94
N ARG A 244 14.88 5.10 -17.75
CA ARG A 244 13.61 5.40 -18.42
C ARG A 244 12.50 5.69 -17.40
N ALA A 245 12.41 4.92 -16.32
CA ALA A 245 11.43 5.14 -15.28
C ALA A 245 11.63 6.50 -14.58
N GLN A 246 12.88 6.86 -14.27
CA GLN A 246 13.21 8.19 -13.73
C GLN A 246 12.86 9.31 -14.71
N ALA A 247 13.06 9.12 -16.02
CA ALA A 247 12.68 10.12 -17.02
C ALA A 247 11.16 10.33 -17.07
N PHE A 248 10.39 9.23 -17.07
CA PHE A 248 8.92 9.29 -16.98
C PHE A 248 8.46 9.92 -15.66
N ALA A 249 9.07 9.57 -14.53
CA ALA A 249 8.74 10.13 -13.23
C ALA A 249 9.06 11.64 -13.14
N SER A 250 10.17 12.08 -13.73
CA SER A 250 10.58 13.48 -13.73
C SER A 250 9.66 14.35 -14.59
N LEU A 251 9.20 13.84 -15.74
CA LEU A 251 8.37 14.61 -16.66
C LEU A 251 6.87 14.42 -16.40
N GLY A 252 6.50 13.27 -15.85
CA GLY A 252 5.14 12.79 -15.63
C GLY A 252 4.22 13.81 -14.94
N PRO A 253 4.57 14.32 -13.75
CA PRO A 253 3.76 15.28 -13.03
C PRO A 253 3.49 16.59 -13.76
N THR A 254 4.28 16.94 -14.79
CA THR A 254 4.17 18.21 -15.53
C THR A 254 3.48 18.03 -16.88
N ILE A 255 3.84 17.00 -17.65
CA ILE A 255 3.34 16.83 -19.03
C ILE A 255 2.34 15.68 -19.18
N GLN A 256 2.17 14.85 -18.14
CA GLN A 256 1.22 13.74 -18.08
C GLN A 256 1.26 12.85 -19.34
N PRO A 257 2.43 12.29 -19.68
CA PRO A 257 2.58 11.54 -20.92
C PRO A 257 1.77 10.25 -20.85
N HIS A 258 1.21 9.85 -21.99
CA HIS A 258 0.54 8.56 -22.11
C HIS A 258 1.62 7.46 -22.07
N ILE A 259 1.57 6.62 -21.03
CA ILE A 259 2.48 5.49 -20.91
C ILE A 259 1.85 4.30 -21.64
N ASN A 260 2.58 3.71 -22.59
CA ASN A 260 2.07 2.59 -23.38
C ASN A 260 1.68 1.42 -22.44
N PRO A 261 0.42 0.94 -22.46
CA PRO A 261 -0.02 -0.17 -21.63
C PRO A 261 0.75 -1.48 -21.86
N THR A 262 1.34 -1.66 -23.05
CA THR A 262 2.13 -2.87 -23.37
C THR A 262 3.50 -2.90 -22.69
N LEU A 263 3.99 -1.77 -22.19
CA LEU A 263 5.22 -1.69 -21.40
C LEU A 263 4.94 -2.08 -19.96
N PHE A 264 4.51 -3.33 -19.74
CA PHE A 264 4.12 -3.85 -18.44
C PHE A 264 5.16 -3.59 -17.35
N HIS A 265 6.42 -3.98 -17.59
CA HIS A 265 7.51 -3.82 -16.62
C HIS A 265 7.76 -2.35 -16.25
N LEU A 266 7.63 -1.45 -17.22
CA LEU A 266 7.80 -0.02 -16.95
C LEU A 266 6.64 0.53 -16.12
N ASN A 267 5.39 0.18 -16.45
CA ASN A 267 4.23 0.61 -15.66
C ASN A 267 4.31 0.09 -14.22
N THR A 268 4.70 -1.18 -14.04
CA THR A 268 4.86 -1.76 -12.69
C THR A 268 5.97 -1.07 -11.90
N GLU A 269 7.11 -0.78 -12.55
CA GLU A 269 8.23 -0.04 -11.94
C GLU A 269 7.80 1.38 -11.55
N LEU A 270 7.08 2.07 -12.45
CA LEU A 270 6.60 3.43 -12.20
C LEU A 270 5.65 3.50 -11.00
N ILE A 271 4.72 2.55 -10.89
CA ILE A 271 3.79 2.45 -9.75
C ILE A 271 4.54 2.12 -8.45
N ALA A 272 5.48 1.18 -8.53
CA ALA A 272 6.11 0.62 -7.35
C ALA A 272 7.25 1.47 -6.77
N SER A 273 7.94 2.23 -7.62
CA SER A 273 9.19 2.93 -7.30
C SER A 273 9.16 4.44 -7.57
N HIS A 274 8.20 4.92 -8.33
CA HIS A 274 8.22 6.29 -8.85
C HIS A 274 6.90 7.05 -8.68
N ALA A 275 6.09 6.69 -7.68
CA ALA A 275 4.85 7.37 -7.31
C ALA A 275 3.78 7.48 -8.44
N ALA A 276 3.88 6.67 -9.50
CA ALA A 276 2.81 6.61 -10.49
C ALA A 276 1.57 5.96 -9.90
N HIS A 277 0.40 6.42 -10.32
CA HIS A 277 -0.88 5.87 -9.93
C HIS A 277 -1.22 4.71 -10.85
N CYS A 278 -1.78 3.64 -10.29
CA CYS A 278 -2.27 2.53 -11.08
C CYS A 278 -3.71 2.82 -11.49
N ASP A 279 -3.91 3.13 -12.77
CA ASP A 279 -5.24 3.45 -13.32
C ASP A 279 -6.02 2.17 -13.62
N HIS A 280 -5.33 1.14 -14.12
CA HIS A 280 -5.98 -0.08 -14.55
C HIS A 280 -5.04 -1.29 -14.54
N ILE A 281 -5.59 -2.45 -14.19
CA ILE A 281 -4.95 -3.75 -14.38
C ILE A 281 -5.97 -4.65 -15.04
N THR A 282 -5.56 -5.34 -16.09
CA THR A 282 -6.42 -6.35 -16.72
C THR A 282 -6.65 -7.53 -15.79
N LEU A 283 -7.82 -8.17 -15.92
CA LEU A 283 -8.20 -9.35 -15.13
C LEU A 283 -7.20 -10.51 -15.21
N ASP A 284 -6.49 -10.63 -16.32
CA ASP A 284 -5.47 -11.66 -16.54
C ASP A 284 -4.09 -11.29 -15.97
N GLY A 285 -3.91 -10.03 -15.54
CA GLY A 285 -2.65 -9.52 -14.99
C GLY A 285 -1.55 -9.32 -16.04
N ASP A 286 -1.89 -9.35 -17.33
CA ASP A 286 -0.94 -9.26 -18.45
C ASP A 286 -0.70 -7.79 -18.90
N MET A 287 -1.54 -6.85 -18.43
CA MET A 287 -1.46 -5.42 -18.74
C MET A 287 -1.75 -4.58 -17.50
N VAL A 288 -0.90 -3.56 -17.29
CA VAL A 288 -1.01 -2.56 -16.22
C VAL A 288 -0.86 -1.18 -16.85
N MET A 289 -1.76 -0.27 -16.49
CA MET A 289 -1.73 1.13 -16.90
C MET A 289 -1.38 1.99 -15.69
N SER A 290 -0.42 2.89 -15.89
CA SER A 290 0.00 3.86 -14.89
C SER A 290 -0.09 5.29 -15.40
N ASN A 291 -0.24 6.24 -14.48
CA ASN A 291 -0.39 7.65 -14.79
C ASN A 291 0.19 8.52 -13.67
N TYR A 292 0.46 9.79 -13.99
CA TYR A 292 0.80 10.83 -13.05
C TYR A 292 -0.33 11.86 -13.00
N PRO A 293 -1.34 11.67 -12.14
CA PRO A 293 -2.36 12.69 -11.95
C PRO A 293 -1.73 13.98 -11.44
N SER A 294 -2.40 15.11 -11.66
CA SER A 294 -1.88 16.42 -11.29
C SER A 294 -1.70 16.50 -9.78
N GLN A 295 -0.45 16.41 -9.32
CA GLN A 295 -0.08 16.53 -7.92
C GLN A 295 1.00 17.57 -7.78
N PHE A 296 0.64 18.68 -7.15
CA PHE A 296 1.53 19.83 -7.00
C PHE A 296 2.88 19.43 -6.40
N MET A 297 2.89 18.56 -5.38
CA MET A 297 4.12 18.16 -4.71
C MET A 297 5.05 17.30 -5.56
N LEU A 298 4.50 16.35 -6.33
CA LEU A 298 5.30 15.57 -7.27
C LEU A 298 5.83 16.47 -8.40
N ALA A 299 5.06 17.47 -8.84
CA ALA A 299 5.51 18.45 -9.82
C ALA A 299 6.65 19.35 -9.29
N VAL A 300 6.56 19.83 -8.04
CA VAL A 300 7.64 20.60 -7.40
C VAL A 300 8.90 19.74 -7.26
N ALA A 301 8.76 18.49 -6.84
CA ALA A 301 9.88 17.54 -6.73
C ALA A 301 10.53 17.24 -8.09
N ALA A 302 9.74 16.99 -9.13
CA ALA A 302 10.18 16.85 -10.50
C ALA A 302 10.97 18.08 -10.98
N MET A 303 10.43 19.28 -10.76
CA MET A 303 11.08 20.53 -11.16
C MET A 303 12.41 20.77 -10.44
N LYS A 304 12.53 20.32 -9.18
CA LYS A 304 13.81 20.35 -8.46
C LYS A 304 14.88 19.52 -9.18
N PHE A 305 14.52 18.34 -9.70
CA PHE A 305 15.41 17.50 -10.47
C PHE A 305 15.76 18.10 -11.85
N LEU A 306 14.74 18.60 -12.56
CA LEU A 306 14.87 19.16 -13.90
C LEU A 306 15.51 20.55 -13.94
N LYS A 307 15.77 21.16 -12.78
CA LYS A 307 16.49 22.45 -12.68
C LYS A 307 17.89 22.38 -13.31
N ASP A 308 18.51 21.20 -13.35
CA ASP A 308 19.73 20.95 -14.12
C ASP A 308 19.37 20.63 -15.58
N ASN A 309 19.73 21.53 -16.50
CA ASN A 309 19.51 21.34 -17.95
C ASN A 309 20.11 20.03 -18.48
N ASN A 310 21.20 19.53 -17.88
CA ASN A 310 21.77 18.24 -18.27
C ASN A 310 20.82 17.09 -17.92
N LYS A 311 20.09 17.18 -16.80
CA LYS A 311 19.10 16.17 -16.41
C LYS A 311 17.89 16.18 -17.33
N LEU A 312 17.42 17.35 -17.76
CA LEU A 312 16.37 17.44 -18.78
C LEU A 312 16.81 16.78 -20.09
N LEU A 313 18.02 17.07 -20.57
CA LEU A 313 18.55 16.44 -21.78
C LEU A 313 18.67 14.92 -21.63
N GLN A 314 19.14 14.43 -20.49
CA GLN A 314 19.21 13.00 -20.18
C GLN A 314 17.81 12.34 -20.17
N CYS A 315 16.79 13.01 -19.63
CA CYS A 315 15.41 12.52 -19.67
C CYS A 315 14.92 12.39 -21.13
N ILE A 316 15.12 13.43 -21.94
CA ILE A 316 14.72 13.42 -23.36
C ILE A 316 15.44 12.29 -24.11
N GLN A 317 16.74 12.09 -23.88
CA GLN A 317 17.52 11.00 -24.48
C GLN A 317 17.03 9.61 -24.05
N ALA A 318 16.71 9.43 -22.77
CA ALA A 318 16.19 8.17 -22.24
C ALA A 318 14.81 7.79 -22.83
N LEU A 319 14.00 8.78 -23.20
CA LEU A 319 12.69 8.58 -23.82
C LEU A 319 12.77 8.40 -25.34
N THR A 320 13.66 9.12 -26.03
CA THR A 320 13.78 9.07 -27.50
C THR A 320 14.51 7.83 -28.02
N THR A 321 15.31 7.16 -27.18
CA THR A 321 15.96 5.88 -27.54
C THR A 321 14.97 4.70 -27.71
N MET A 322 13.67 4.90 -27.50
CA MET A 322 12.63 3.90 -27.78
C MET A 322 12.41 3.61 -29.28
N ASP A 323 12.69 4.56 -30.18
CA ASP A 323 12.32 4.41 -31.60
C ASP A 323 13.30 3.60 -32.46
N ILE A 324 14.50 3.27 -31.96
CA ILE A 324 15.55 2.62 -32.77
C ILE A 324 15.54 1.09 -32.62
N ALA A 325 14.93 0.53 -31.58
CA ALA A 325 14.94 -0.91 -31.32
C ALA A 325 13.70 -1.69 -31.84
N GLY A 326 12.69 -1.00 -32.39
CA GLY A 326 11.44 -1.61 -32.87
C GLY A 326 11.32 -1.75 -34.40
N GLY A 327 12.28 -1.20 -35.16
CA GLY A 327 12.28 -1.23 -36.62
C GLY A 327 13.12 -2.37 -37.18
N THR A 328 12.63 -3.61 -37.14
CA THR A 328 13.13 -4.64 -38.07
C THR A 328 12.69 -4.24 -39.48
N VAL A 329 13.60 -3.59 -40.20
CA VAL A 329 13.53 -3.44 -41.65
C VAL A 329 13.68 -4.83 -42.25
N HIS A 330 12.56 -5.42 -42.66
CA HIS A 330 12.59 -6.48 -43.66
C HIS A 330 12.81 -5.81 -45.02
N SER A 331 14.05 -5.88 -45.50
CA SER A 331 14.38 -5.87 -46.93
C SER A 331 14.68 -7.29 -47.37
#